data_AF-A0A1G0Y5D7-F1
#
_entry.id   AF-A0A1G0Y5D7-F1
#
_cell.length_a   1.000
_cell.length_b   1.000
_cell.length_c   1.000
_cell.angle_alpha   90.00
_cell.angle_beta   90.00
_cell.angle_gamma   90.00
#
_symmetry.space_group_name_H-M   'P 1'
#
loop_
_entity.id
_entity.type
_entity.pdbx_description
1 polymer ?
#
loop_
_entity_poly.entity_id
_entity_poly.type
_entity_poly.pdbx_seq_one_letter_code
_entity_poly.pdbx_strand_id
1 'polypeptide(L)'
;MGKITICLAIALVSAMVQAKELVVTVNGKEFKLDCTMINHEIKETDRDKGGQESVMACFFMYFDFLAKGNIQEASKLSTNPAKTVGSLTKLQENTGPEEFKKLMGKYFYENHIVLAEIIFEGDTMLVIRKPGGFVAQLYQKVDGKFFMANKAASGTVLGEVLNQLQTGKIKL
;
A
#
# COMPACT_ATOMS: atom_id res chain seq x y z
N MET A 1 -18.07 30.27 42.31
CA MET A 1 -17.01 29.32 41.91
C MET A 1 -17.65 27.95 41.75
N GLY A 2 -17.41 27.27 40.63
CA GLY A 2 -17.92 25.93 40.37
C GLY A 2 -18.08 25.65 38.87
N LYS A 3 -16.97 25.57 38.14
CA LYS A 3 -16.95 25.12 36.74
C LYS A 3 -17.22 23.61 36.74
N ILE A 4 -18.34 23.16 36.17
CA ILE A 4 -18.51 21.76 35.81
C ILE A 4 -18.08 21.62 34.36
N THR A 5 -16.83 21.22 34.19
CA THR A 5 -16.26 20.76 32.93
C THR A 5 -16.91 19.42 32.60
N ILE A 6 -17.80 19.38 31.61
CA ILE A 6 -18.25 18.12 31.00
C ILE A 6 -17.14 17.70 30.05
N CYS A 7 -16.24 16.82 30.52
CA CYS A 7 -15.30 16.12 29.66
C CYS A 7 -16.08 15.25 28.68
N LEU A 8 -16.08 15.68 27.42
CA LEU A 8 -16.49 14.89 26.27
C LEU A 8 -15.50 13.71 26.14
N ALA A 9 -15.81 12.59 26.77
CA ALA A 9 -15.09 11.33 26.54
C ALA A 9 -15.44 10.83 25.14
N ILE A 10 -14.74 11.32 24.13
CA ILE A 10 -14.69 10.68 22.82
C ILE A 10 -13.92 9.38 23.02
N ALA A 11 -14.66 8.30 23.26
CA ALA A 11 -14.15 6.95 23.12
C ALA A 11 -13.92 6.68 21.63
N LEU A 12 -12.82 7.22 21.10
CA LEU A 12 -12.21 6.72 19.88
C LEU A 12 -11.77 5.30 20.19
N VAL A 13 -12.54 4.33 19.72
CA VAL A 13 -12.05 2.96 19.53
C VAL A 13 -11.04 3.05 18.39
N SER A 14 -9.85 3.60 18.68
CA SER A 14 -8.68 3.42 17.86
C SER A 14 -8.41 1.93 17.87
N ALA A 15 -8.81 1.23 16.80
CA ALA A 15 -8.30 -0.10 16.51
C ALA A 15 -6.79 -0.03 16.74
N MET A 16 -6.30 -0.79 17.72
CA MET A 16 -4.90 -0.75 18.11
C MET A 16 -4.07 -1.16 16.90
N VAL A 17 -3.46 -0.17 16.25
CA VAL A 17 -2.43 -0.36 15.24
C VAL A 17 -1.26 -1.00 15.98
N GLN A 18 -1.23 -2.34 15.99
CA GLN A 18 -0.20 -3.08 16.72
C GLN A 18 1.04 -3.18 15.83
N ALA A 19 2.01 -2.30 16.10
CA ALA A 19 3.36 -2.50 15.60
C ALA A 19 3.92 -3.79 16.23
N LYS A 20 4.34 -4.71 15.37
CA LYS A 20 5.00 -5.98 15.69
C LYS A 20 6.37 -5.98 15.05
N GLU A 21 7.36 -6.51 15.75
CA GLU A 21 8.64 -6.84 15.15
C GLU A 21 8.45 -8.13 14.33
N LEU A 22 8.71 -8.06 13.01
CA LEU A 22 8.75 -9.23 12.14
C LEU A 22 10.20 -9.63 11.94
N VAL A 23 10.55 -10.86 12.34
CA VAL A 23 11.88 -11.44 12.11
C VAL A 23 11.84 -12.31 10.86
N VAL A 24 12.74 -12.05 9.92
CA VAL A 24 12.89 -12.84 8.69
C VAL A 24 14.34 -13.26 8.51
N THR A 25 14.55 -14.50 8.10
CA THR A 25 15.88 -15.00 7.73
C THR A 25 16.04 -14.94 6.21
N VAL A 26 17.08 -14.26 5.74
CA VAL A 26 17.47 -14.17 4.33
C VAL A 26 18.92 -14.61 4.21
N ASN A 27 19.19 -15.64 3.41
CA ASN A 27 20.53 -16.22 3.23
C ASN A 27 21.26 -16.54 4.55
N GLY A 28 20.53 -17.07 5.54
CA GLY A 28 21.08 -17.44 6.86
C GLY A 28 21.32 -16.26 7.81
N LYS A 29 21.00 -15.03 7.41
CA LYS A 29 21.06 -13.85 8.28
C LYS A 29 19.66 -13.43 8.70
N GLU A 30 19.49 -13.13 9.98
CA GLU A 30 18.23 -12.60 10.52
C GLU A 30 18.13 -11.08 10.37
N PHE A 31 16.94 -10.62 10.04
CA PHE A 31 16.57 -9.22 9.91
C PHE A 31 15.31 -8.96 10.71
N LYS A 32 15.28 -7.83 11.42
CA LYS A 32 14.13 -7.32 12.16
C LYS A 32 13.49 -6.21 11.35
N LEU A 33 12.18 -6.29 11.15
CA LEU A 33 11.39 -5.35 10.38
C LEU A 33 10.26 -4.80 11.24
N ASP A 34 9.95 -3.52 11.05
CA ASP A 34 8.78 -2.91 11.68
C ASP A 34 7.55 -3.28 10.86
N CYS A 35 6.64 -4.06 11.45
CA CYS A 35 5.41 -4.49 10.81
C CYS A 35 4.21 -3.90 11.54
N THR A 36 3.35 -3.21 10.81
CA THR A 36 2.12 -2.63 11.35
C THR A 36 0.92 -3.31 10.72
N MET A 37 0.12 -3.98 11.55
CA MET A 37 -1.12 -4.63 11.08
C MET A 37 -2.22 -3.59 10.86
N ILE A 38 -2.87 -3.65 9.70
CA ILE A 38 -3.90 -2.70 9.25
C ILE A 38 -5.26 -3.40 9.14
N ASN A 39 -5.34 -4.54 8.46
CA ASN A 39 -6.59 -5.29 8.21
C ASN A 39 -7.75 -4.43 7.66
N HIS A 40 -7.45 -3.55 6.71
CA HIS A 40 -8.43 -2.67 6.08
C HIS A 40 -8.97 -3.30 4.80
N GLU A 41 -10.27 -3.61 4.78
CA GLU A 41 -10.99 -3.97 3.57
C GLU A 41 -11.20 -2.73 2.69
N ILE A 42 -10.68 -2.79 1.46
CA ILE A 42 -10.77 -1.69 0.51
C ILE A 42 -12.20 -1.62 -0.04
N LYS A 43 -12.79 -0.42 0.05
CA LYS A 43 -14.16 -0.09 -0.36
C LYS A 43 -14.16 1.07 -1.33
N GLU A 44 -15.26 1.25 -2.05
CA GLU A 44 -15.43 2.37 -2.98
C GLU A 44 -15.20 3.75 -2.33
N THR A 45 -15.65 3.93 -1.08
CA THR A 45 -15.46 5.18 -0.32
C THR A 45 -14.00 5.52 -0.02
N ASP A 46 -13.07 4.57 -0.22
CA ASP A 46 -11.64 4.84 -0.02
C ASP A 46 -11.04 5.68 -1.15
N ARG A 47 -11.73 5.82 -2.28
CA ARG A 47 -11.34 6.75 -3.37
C ARG A 47 -11.18 8.19 -2.86
N ASP A 48 -12.00 8.59 -1.90
CA ASP A 48 -12.00 9.95 -1.34
C ASP A 48 -10.94 10.15 -0.24
N LYS A 49 -10.21 9.09 0.13
CA LYS A 49 -9.16 9.10 1.16
C LYS A 49 -7.75 9.19 0.58
N GLY A 50 -7.65 9.63 -0.68
CA GLY A 50 -6.38 9.77 -1.37
C GLY A 50 -5.50 10.88 -0.77
N GLY A 51 -4.19 10.64 -0.73
CA GLY A 51 -3.22 11.57 -0.17
C GLY A 51 -1.79 11.05 -0.30
N GLN A 52 -0.81 11.72 0.32
CA GLN A 52 0.59 11.27 0.34
C GLN A 52 1.17 11.26 1.76
N GLU A 53 0.35 11.47 2.78
CA GLU A 53 0.73 11.43 4.19
C GLU A 53 0.92 10.00 4.73
N SER A 54 0.36 9.00 4.04
CA SER A 54 0.55 7.57 4.32
C SER A 54 0.65 6.76 3.03
N VAL A 55 1.23 5.56 3.10
CA VAL A 55 1.31 4.64 1.95
C VAL A 55 -0.07 4.19 1.47
N MET A 56 -1.03 4.01 2.39
CA MET A 56 -2.38 3.59 2.06
C MET A 56 -3.16 4.71 1.37
N ALA A 57 -3.04 5.96 1.84
CA ALA A 57 -3.62 7.11 1.15
C ALA A 57 -3.01 7.29 -0.25
N CYS A 58 -1.69 7.10 -0.39
CA CYS A 58 -1.01 7.14 -1.68
C CYS A 58 -1.47 6.03 -2.62
N PHE A 59 -1.70 4.82 -2.07
CA PHE A 59 -2.27 3.69 -2.81
C PHE A 59 -3.65 4.03 -3.37
N PHE A 60 -4.56 4.56 -2.54
CA PHE A 60 -5.90 4.92 -2.99
C PHE A 60 -5.88 6.03 -4.04
N MET A 61 -5.09 7.08 -3.83
CA MET A 61 -4.95 8.17 -4.80
C MET A 61 -4.41 7.67 -6.15
N TYR A 62 -3.41 6.79 -6.13
CA TYR A 62 -2.84 6.21 -7.33
C TYR A 62 -3.85 5.39 -8.13
N PHE A 63 -4.53 4.43 -7.49
CA PHE A 63 -5.48 3.58 -8.19
C PHE A 63 -6.75 4.32 -8.61
N ASP A 64 -7.17 5.37 -7.88
CA ASP A 64 -8.29 6.20 -8.32
C ASP A 64 -7.97 6.98 -9.60
N PHE A 65 -6.77 7.57 -9.72
CA PHE A 65 -6.33 8.19 -10.96
C PHE A 65 -6.30 7.18 -12.12
N LEU A 66 -5.78 5.98 -11.89
CA LEU A 66 -5.75 4.94 -12.92
C LEU A 66 -7.14 4.44 -13.32
N ALA A 67 -8.07 4.29 -12.35
CA ALA A 67 -9.45 3.92 -12.62
C ALA A 67 -10.19 4.99 -13.45
N LYS A 68 -9.75 6.25 -13.39
CA LYS A 68 -10.22 7.36 -14.23
C LYS A 68 -9.47 7.45 -15.58
N GLY A 69 -8.46 6.61 -15.80
CA GLY A 69 -7.61 6.61 -16.99
C GLY A 69 -6.54 7.71 -17.00
N ASN A 70 -6.30 8.37 -15.86
CA ASN A 70 -5.37 9.48 -15.74
C ASN A 70 -3.95 8.97 -15.40
N ILE A 71 -3.25 8.45 -16.42
CA ILE A 71 -1.90 7.89 -16.27
C ILE A 71 -0.90 8.95 -15.82
N GLN A 72 -1.03 10.19 -16.31
CA GLN A 72 -0.10 11.27 -16.04
C GLN A 72 -0.12 11.66 -14.55
N GLU A 73 -1.30 11.87 -13.97
CA GLU A 73 -1.41 12.20 -12.54
C GLU A 73 -1.01 11.02 -11.65
N ALA A 74 -1.43 9.79 -12.00
CA ALA A 74 -0.99 8.60 -11.28
C ALA A 74 0.54 8.46 -11.27
N SER A 75 1.19 8.73 -12.39
CA SER A 75 2.65 8.61 -12.52
C SER A 75 3.41 9.63 -11.67
N LYS A 76 2.83 10.79 -11.34
CA LYS A 76 3.46 11.76 -10.42
C LYS A 76 3.57 11.22 -8.99
N LEU A 77 2.80 10.19 -8.64
CA LEU A 77 2.88 9.50 -7.35
C LEU A 77 3.97 8.41 -7.32
N SER A 78 4.84 8.37 -8.34
CA SER A 78 5.98 7.46 -8.43
C SER A 78 7.29 8.21 -8.24
N THR A 79 8.26 7.54 -7.64
CA THR A 79 9.68 7.97 -7.56
C THR A 79 10.35 8.08 -8.94
N ASN A 80 9.78 7.47 -9.99
CA ASN A 80 10.21 7.66 -11.37
C ASN A 80 9.00 7.81 -12.29
N PRO A 81 8.46 9.03 -12.43
CA PRO A 81 7.25 9.28 -13.22
C PRO A 81 7.39 8.86 -14.68
N ALA A 82 8.51 9.18 -15.34
CA ALA A 82 8.71 8.88 -16.76
C ALA A 82 8.65 7.36 -17.05
N LYS A 83 9.31 6.55 -16.23
CA LYS A 83 9.26 5.09 -16.35
C LYS A 83 7.88 4.53 -16.04
N THR A 84 7.17 5.11 -15.06
CA THR A 84 5.80 4.72 -14.72
C THR A 84 4.82 5.04 -15.85
N VAL A 85 4.90 6.21 -16.48
CA VAL A 85 4.12 6.57 -17.67
C VAL A 85 4.33 5.53 -18.77
N GLY A 86 5.59 5.27 -19.15
CA GLY A 86 5.88 4.32 -20.24
C GLY A 86 5.32 2.91 -19.98
N SER A 87 5.38 2.44 -18.72
CA SER A 87 4.87 1.13 -18.33
C SER A 87 3.34 1.08 -18.37
N LEU A 88 2.67 2.11 -17.86
CA LEU A 88 1.21 2.18 -17.80
C LEU A 88 0.58 2.43 -19.18
N THR A 89 1.20 3.28 -20.00
CA THR A 89 0.75 3.50 -21.39
C THR A 89 0.83 2.19 -22.17
N LYS A 90 1.96 1.47 -22.09
CA LYS A 90 2.09 0.17 -22.74
C LYS A 90 1.04 -0.84 -22.25
N LEU A 91 0.73 -0.84 -20.95
CA LEU A 91 -0.34 -1.69 -20.42
C LEU A 91 -1.70 -1.30 -21.01
N GLN A 92 -2.03 -0.01 -21.02
CA GLN A 92 -3.28 0.50 -21.57
C GLN A 92 -3.42 0.20 -23.07
N GLU A 93 -2.34 0.33 -23.85
CA GLU A 93 -2.30 -0.03 -25.27
C GLU A 93 -2.60 -1.51 -25.50
N ASN A 94 -2.05 -2.39 -24.66
CA ASN A 94 -2.25 -3.84 -24.77
C ASN A 94 -3.65 -4.29 -24.34
N THR A 95 -4.26 -3.63 -23.35
CA THR A 95 -5.58 -4.02 -22.82
C THR A 95 -6.75 -3.25 -23.44
N GLY A 96 -6.49 -2.07 -24.00
CA GLY A 96 -7.50 -1.09 -24.38
C GLY A 96 -7.86 -0.13 -23.23
N PRO A 97 -8.23 1.14 -23.53
CA PRO A 97 -8.47 2.17 -22.51
C PRO A 97 -9.58 1.85 -21.50
N GLU A 98 -10.70 1.29 -21.95
CA GLU A 98 -11.84 1.00 -21.07
C GLU A 98 -11.58 -0.22 -20.17
N GLU A 99 -10.98 -1.28 -20.72
CA GLU A 99 -10.60 -2.44 -19.92
C GLU A 99 -9.48 -2.11 -18.93
N PHE A 100 -8.56 -1.20 -19.30
CA PHE A 100 -7.56 -0.67 -18.37
C PHE A 100 -8.22 0.01 -17.17
N LYS A 101 -9.16 0.94 -17.39
CA LYS A 101 -9.89 1.63 -16.31
C LYS A 101 -10.62 0.63 -15.41
N LYS A 102 -11.29 -0.36 -16.01
CA LYS A 102 -11.98 -1.42 -15.28
C LYS A 102 -11.02 -2.27 -14.45
N LEU A 103 -9.90 -2.70 -15.03
CA LEU A 103 -8.86 -3.48 -14.36
C LEU A 103 -8.30 -2.74 -13.14
N MET A 104 -8.02 -1.44 -13.29
CA MET A 104 -7.50 -0.61 -12.21
C MET A 104 -8.57 -0.30 -11.16
N GLY A 105 -9.83 -0.15 -11.57
CA GLY A 105 -10.96 0.06 -10.67
C GLY A 105 -11.26 -1.12 -9.74
N LYS A 106 -10.96 -2.36 -10.15
CA LYS A 106 -11.19 -3.57 -9.34
C LYS A 106 -10.57 -3.53 -7.94
N TYR A 107 -9.52 -2.73 -7.74
CA TYR A 107 -8.92 -2.52 -6.43
C TYR A 107 -9.91 -2.03 -5.37
N PHE A 108 -10.96 -1.31 -5.76
CA PHE A 108 -11.99 -0.77 -4.86
C PHE A 108 -13.26 -1.63 -4.72
N TYR A 109 -13.38 -2.72 -5.49
CA TYR A 109 -14.61 -3.52 -5.56
C TYR A 109 -14.40 -5.03 -5.36
N GLU A 110 -13.18 -5.55 -5.56
CA GLU A 110 -12.90 -6.98 -5.45
C GLU A 110 -12.25 -7.35 -4.11
N ASN A 111 -12.98 -7.25 -2.99
CA ASN A 111 -12.62 -7.77 -1.65
C ASN A 111 -11.12 -7.74 -1.31
N HIS A 112 -10.44 -6.64 -1.66
CA HIS A 112 -9.03 -6.46 -1.40
C HIS A 112 -8.85 -6.05 0.05
N ILE A 113 -7.82 -6.56 0.71
CA ILE A 113 -7.57 -6.25 2.11
C ILE A 113 -6.12 -5.80 2.24
N VAL A 114 -5.92 -4.55 2.64
CA VAL A 114 -4.62 -4.05 3.09
C VAL A 114 -4.34 -4.67 4.45
N LEU A 115 -3.42 -5.62 4.49
CA LEU A 115 -3.14 -6.40 5.68
C LEU A 115 -2.13 -5.72 6.60
N ALA A 116 -1.02 -5.24 6.03
CA ALA A 116 0.07 -4.70 6.80
C ALA A 116 0.89 -3.69 6.01
N GLU A 117 1.55 -2.82 6.76
CA GLU A 117 2.66 -2.00 6.33
C GLU A 117 3.95 -2.55 6.96
N ILE A 118 4.97 -2.82 6.14
CA ILE A 118 6.25 -3.38 6.61
C ILE A 118 7.38 -2.45 6.19
N ILE A 119 8.19 -2.01 7.14
CA ILE A 119 9.25 -1.03 6.93
C ILE A 119 10.61 -1.69 7.10
N PHE A 120 11.52 -1.41 6.17
CA PHE A 120 12.92 -1.84 6.25
C PHE A 120 13.82 -0.88 5.46
N GLU A 121 14.91 -0.41 6.09
CA GLU A 121 15.94 0.45 5.48
C GLU A 121 15.38 1.67 4.71
N GLY A 122 14.32 2.29 5.23
CA GLY A 122 13.69 3.47 4.64
C GLY A 122 12.68 3.19 3.53
N ASP A 123 12.51 1.93 3.14
CA ASP A 123 11.42 1.48 2.26
C ASP A 123 10.22 1.02 3.07
N THR A 124 9.03 1.27 2.54
CA THR A 124 7.77 0.81 3.10
C THR A 124 7.07 -0.10 2.09
N MET A 125 6.70 -1.30 2.51
CA MET A 125 5.92 -2.26 1.72
C MET A 125 4.49 -2.31 2.22
N LEU A 126 3.52 -2.03 1.35
CA LEU A 126 2.11 -2.26 1.61
C LEU A 126 1.73 -3.65 1.14
N VAL A 127 1.34 -4.53 2.06
CA VAL A 127 0.91 -5.91 1.76
C VAL A 127 -0.59 -5.96 1.59
N ILE A 128 -1.03 -6.46 0.44
CA ILE A 128 -2.43 -6.51 0.04
C ILE A 128 -2.81 -7.95 -0.26
N ARG A 129 -3.83 -8.45 0.43
CA ARG A 129 -4.49 -9.70 0.06
C ARG A 129 -5.52 -9.42 -1.01
N LYS A 130 -5.41 -10.14 -2.12
CA LYS A 130 -6.38 -10.14 -3.23
C LYS A 130 -6.99 -11.54 -3.39
N PRO A 131 -8.11 -11.68 -4.12
CA PRO A 131 -8.53 -12.98 -4.61
C PRO A 131 -7.38 -13.67 -5.35
N GLY A 132 -6.97 -14.85 -4.88
CA GLY A 132 -5.87 -15.62 -5.46
C GLY A 132 -4.48 -15.38 -4.87
N GLY A 133 -4.32 -14.57 -3.81
CA GLY A 133 -3.07 -14.53 -3.02
C GLY A 133 -2.67 -13.14 -2.52
N PHE A 134 -1.38 -12.95 -2.29
CA PHE A 134 -0.81 -11.70 -1.80
C PHE A 134 -0.06 -10.96 -2.90
N VAL A 135 -0.25 -9.65 -2.93
CA VAL A 135 0.56 -8.71 -3.72
C VAL A 135 1.13 -7.66 -2.79
N ALA A 136 2.19 -6.99 -3.20
CA ALA A 136 2.73 -5.87 -2.45
C ALA A 136 3.15 -4.73 -3.36
N GLN A 137 3.09 -3.52 -2.83
CA GLN A 137 3.57 -2.31 -3.46
C GLN A 137 4.60 -1.65 -2.55
N LEU A 138 5.75 -1.27 -3.12
CA LEU A 138 6.80 -0.56 -2.41
C LEU A 138 6.60 0.94 -2.51
N TYR A 139 6.98 1.64 -1.44
CA TYR A 139 6.92 3.08 -1.28
C TYR A 139 8.20 3.62 -0.65
N GLN A 140 8.49 4.89 -0.92
CA GLN A 140 9.54 5.66 -0.28
C GLN A 140 8.99 6.99 0.18
N LYS A 141 9.49 7.48 1.31
CA LYS A 141 9.15 8.79 1.84
C LYS A 141 10.16 9.83 1.36
N VAL A 142 9.69 10.84 0.62
CA VAL A 142 10.47 11.95 0.07
C VAL A 142 9.81 13.25 0.53
N ASP A 143 10.58 14.11 1.22
CA ASP A 143 10.09 15.40 1.74
C ASP A 143 8.75 15.30 2.51
N GLY A 144 8.65 14.27 3.36
CA GLY A 144 7.46 14.03 4.19
C GLY A 144 6.30 13.34 3.47
N LYS A 145 6.39 13.12 2.15
CA LYS A 145 5.35 12.52 1.32
C LYS A 145 5.74 11.13 0.84
N PHE A 146 4.78 10.21 0.76
CA PHE A 146 4.99 8.89 0.20
C PHE A 146 4.81 8.87 -1.32
N PHE A 147 5.69 8.13 -1.99
CA PHE A 147 5.66 7.87 -3.42
C PHE A 147 5.88 6.38 -3.65
N MET A 148 5.23 5.82 -4.66
CA MET A 148 5.49 4.44 -5.08
C MET A 148 6.93 4.30 -5.58
N ALA A 149 7.63 3.30 -5.06
CA ALA A 149 8.99 2.99 -5.46
C ALA A 149 9.00 2.23 -6.79
N ASN A 150 9.70 2.75 -7.79
CA ASN A 150 9.87 2.07 -9.08
C ASN A 150 11.11 1.17 -9.07
N LYS A 151 11.12 0.20 -8.16
CA LYS A 151 12.18 -0.81 -8.01
C LYS A 151 11.60 -2.19 -7.74
N ALA A 152 12.33 -3.22 -8.14
CA ALA A 152 11.93 -4.60 -7.87
C ALA A 152 12.12 -4.93 -6.39
N ALA A 153 11.16 -5.60 -5.78
CA ALA A 153 11.32 -6.21 -4.46
C ALA A 153 12.18 -7.48 -4.51
N SER A 154 12.29 -8.13 -5.68
CA SER A 154 13.05 -9.38 -5.86
C SER A 154 14.51 -9.22 -5.43
N GLY A 155 15.02 -10.18 -4.66
CA GLY A 155 16.39 -10.16 -4.13
C GLY A 155 16.61 -9.23 -2.93
N THR A 156 15.56 -8.54 -2.45
CA THR A 156 15.61 -7.71 -1.24
C THR A 156 15.00 -8.45 -0.04
N VAL A 157 15.25 -7.95 1.17
CA VAL A 157 14.63 -8.48 2.40
C VAL A 157 13.09 -8.40 2.33
N LEU A 158 12.54 -7.28 1.86
CA LEU A 158 11.08 -7.12 1.69
C LEU A 158 10.50 -8.06 0.63
N GLY A 159 11.25 -8.36 -0.44
CA GLY A 159 10.86 -9.38 -1.42
C GLY A 159 10.80 -10.78 -0.83
N GLU A 160 11.76 -11.13 0.04
CA GLU A 160 11.74 -12.41 0.73
C GLU A 160 10.59 -12.50 1.74
N VAL A 161 10.24 -11.39 2.41
CA VAL A 161 9.01 -11.34 3.24
C VAL A 161 7.77 -11.66 2.41
N LEU A 162 7.59 -11.02 1.24
CA LEU A 162 6.47 -11.32 0.34
C LEU A 162 6.44 -12.80 -0.08
N ASN A 163 7.60 -13.38 -0.43
CA ASN A 163 7.72 -14.80 -0.78
C ASN A 163 7.31 -15.71 0.40
N GLN A 164 7.76 -15.41 1.61
CA GLN A 164 7.42 -16.17 2.80
C GLN A 164 5.93 -16.05 3.17
N LEU A 165 5.29 -14.92 2.90
CA LEU A 165 3.83 -14.77 3.01
C LEU A 165 3.10 -15.64 1.99
N GLN A 166 3.51 -15.58 0.72
CA GLN A 166 2.91 -16.34 -0.37
C GLN A 166 3.04 -17.86 -0.17
N THR A 167 4.15 -18.31 0.42
CA THR A 167 4.41 -19.72 0.74
C THR A 167 3.88 -20.15 2.12
N GLY A 168 3.25 -19.23 2.87
CA GLY A 168 2.64 -19.51 4.17
C GLY A 168 3.63 -19.73 5.32
N LYS A 169 4.91 -19.41 5.13
CA LYS A 169 5.95 -19.46 6.17
C LYS A 169 5.78 -18.33 7.19
N ILE A 170 5.33 -17.17 6.75
CA ILE A 170 4.91 -16.06 7.61
C ILE A 170 3.39 -15.91 7.53
N LYS A 171 2.75 -15.59 8.65
CA LYS A 171 1.33 -15.24 8.73
C LYS A 171 1.18 -13.82 9.27
N LEU A 172 0.27 -13.07 8.66
CA LEU A 172 -0.14 -11.72 9.07
C LEU A 172 -1.61 -11.77 9.50
#